data_AF-A0A931Y2A3-F1
#
_entry.id   AF-A0A931Y2A3-F1
#
_cell.length_a   1.000
_cell.length_b   1.000
_cell.length_c   1.000
_cell.angle_alpha   90.00
_cell.angle_beta   90.00
_cell.angle_gamma   90.00
#
_symmetry.space_group_name_H-M   'P 1'
#
loop_
_entity.id
_entity.type
_entity.pdbx_description
1 polymer ?
#
loop_
_entity_poly.entity_id
_entity_poly.type
_entity_poly.pdbx_seq_one_letter_code
_entity_poly.pdbx_strand_id
1 'polypeptide(L)'
;MIVFGTRRFGAVERVPGAVHVATVFVHVMFLPIVPLQSQVVIDGGEHEDRAMVLDSLRWKSVVVAWLRASLVLLALLAFAAAVGLQQRFTEARDLARALSLEEDVAMIVFAAAGAALAVVFAVTYPLTRANADQERALRRISGAG
;
A
#
# COMPACT_ATOMS: atom_id res chain seq x y z
N MET A 1 1.38 22.22 -2.87
CA MET A 1 0.50 21.80 -4.00
C MET A 1 -0.32 20.60 -3.54
N ILE A 2 -1.65 20.66 -3.64
CA ILE A 2 -2.50 19.52 -3.27
C ILE A 2 -2.65 18.62 -4.50
N VAL A 3 -2.31 17.33 -4.37
CA VAL A 3 -2.49 16.34 -5.46
C VAL A 3 -3.87 15.70 -5.30
N PHE A 4 -4.76 15.98 -6.26
CA PHE A 4 -6.12 15.46 -6.32
C PHE A 4 -6.39 14.82 -7.68
N GLY A 5 -7.12 13.71 -7.70
CA GLY A 5 -7.49 13.04 -8.94
C GLY A 5 -8.09 11.66 -8.69
N THR A 6 -8.16 10.86 -9.75
CA THR A 6 -8.61 9.46 -9.69
C THR A 6 -7.47 8.52 -10.04
N ARG A 7 -7.30 7.46 -9.26
CA ARG A 7 -6.26 6.44 -9.49
C ARG A 7 -6.75 5.06 -9.09
N ARG A 8 -6.20 4.02 -9.71
CA ARG A 8 -6.45 2.62 -9.36
C ARG A 8 -5.69 2.24 -8.08
N PHE A 9 -6.41 1.70 -7.09
CA PHE A 9 -5.87 1.19 -5.83
C PHE A 9 -6.38 -0.22 -5.56
N GLY A 10 -5.72 -0.89 -4.61
CA GLY A 10 -6.18 -2.19 -4.10
C GLY A 10 -6.17 -3.28 -5.17
N ALA A 11 -5.09 -3.39 -5.94
CA ALA A 11 -4.92 -4.48 -6.88
C ALA A 11 -5.03 -5.84 -6.16
N VAL A 12 -5.98 -6.66 -6.57
CA VAL A 12 -6.30 -7.99 -6.05
C VAL A 12 -6.54 -8.95 -7.20
N GLU A 13 -6.63 -10.24 -6.88
CA GLU A 13 -6.94 -11.30 -7.85
C GLU A 13 -5.97 -11.27 -9.04
N ARG A 14 -4.70 -11.04 -8.73
CA ARG A 14 -3.65 -10.86 -9.73
C ARG A 14 -3.29 -12.22 -10.34
N VAL A 15 -3.41 -12.30 -11.67
CA VAL A 15 -2.86 -13.35 -12.51
C VAL A 15 -1.57 -12.78 -13.13
N PRO A 16 -0.38 -13.21 -12.66
CA PRO A 16 0.89 -12.64 -13.11
C PRO A 16 1.02 -12.66 -14.64
N GLY A 17 1.33 -11.50 -15.23
CA GLY A 17 1.54 -11.36 -16.68
C GLY A 17 0.27 -11.43 -17.53
N ALA A 18 -0.92 -11.37 -16.91
CA ALA A 18 -2.18 -11.40 -17.65
C ALA A 18 -3.13 -10.28 -17.20
N VAL A 19 -3.68 -10.38 -15.98
CA VAL A 19 -4.75 -9.50 -15.53
C VAL A 19 -4.75 -9.30 -14.02
N HIS A 20 -5.30 -8.18 -13.56
CA HIS A 20 -5.58 -7.95 -12.15
C HIS A 20 -6.83 -7.09 -11.97
N VAL A 21 -7.49 -7.20 -10.82
CA VAL A 21 -8.64 -6.37 -10.48
C VAL A 21 -8.19 -5.23 -9.59
N ALA A 22 -8.51 -3.99 -9.96
CA ALA A 22 -8.24 -2.81 -9.14
C ALA A 22 -9.45 -1.87 -9.12
N THR A 23 -9.59 -1.10 -8.05
CA THR A 23 -10.69 -0.14 -7.90
C THR A 23 -10.17 1.27 -8.11
N VAL A 24 -10.85 2.04 -8.95
CA VAL A 24 -10.59 3.47 -9.14
C VAL A 24 -11.15 4.21 -7.93
N PHE A 25 -10.31 4.97 -7.23
CA PHE A 25 -10.71 5.86 -6.15
C PHE A 25 -10.45 7.30 -6.52
N VAL A 26 -11.29 8.20 -6.01
CA VAL A 26 -10.90 9.59 -5.78
C VAL A 26 -9.85 9.61 -4.68
N HIS A 27 -8.73 10.30 -4.91
CA HIS A 27 -7.67 10.42 -3.92
C HIS A 27 -7.28 11.87 -3.64
N VAL A 28 -6.84 12.11 -2.41
CA VAL A 28 -6.16 13.35 -1.98
C VAL A 28 -4.81 12.93 -1.43
N MET A 29 -3.71 13.51 -1.93
CA MET A 29 -2.34 13.15 -1.51
C MET A 29 -2.07 11.64 -1.56
N PHE A 30 -2.56 10.97 -2.62
CA PHE A 30 -2.47 9.52 -2.81
C PHE A 30 -3.23 8.67 -1.77
N LEU A 31 -4.01 9.28 -0.87
CA LEU A 31 -4.90 8.58 0.04
C LEU A 31 -6.24 8.29 -0.66
N PRO A 32 -6.67 7.02 -0.80
CA PRO A 32 -7.94 6.68 -1.41
C PRO A 32 -9.10 7.10 -0.49
N ILE A 33 -9.99 7.97 -1.00
CA ILE A 33 -11.12 8.51 -0.23
C ILE A 33 -12.41 7.77 -0.57
N VAL A 34 -12.86 7.87 -1.81
CA VAL A 34 -14.15 7.30 -2.26
C VAL A 34 -13.92 6.34 -3.43
N PRO A 35 -14.38 5.07 -3.33
CA PRO A 35 -14.34 4.15 -4.46
C PRO A 35 -15.37 4.57 -5.51
N LEU A 36 -14.97 4.59 -6.78
CA LEU A 36 -15.84 4.93 -7.90
C LEU A 36 -16.29 3.68 -8.64
N GLN A 37 -15.34 2.89 -9.13
CA GLN A 37 -15.62 1.72 -9.96
C GLN A 37 -14.48 0.72 -9.89
N SER A 38 -14.79 -0.57 -10.01
CA SER A 38 -13.77 -1.61 -10.15
C SER A 38 -13.50 -1.90 -11.62
N GLN A 39 -12.25 -2.19 -11.95
CA GLN A 39 -11.78 -2.47 -13.30
C GLN A 39 -10.94 -3.75 -13.29
N VAL A 40 -11.11 -4.57 -14.32
CA VAL A 40 -10.14 -5.60 -14.69
C VAL A 40 -9.11 -4.92 -15.59
N VAL A 41 -7.89 -4.85 -15.10
CA VAL A 41 -6.74 -4.32 -15.83
C VAL A 41 -6.04 -5.50 -16.48
N ILE A 42 -5.88 -5.44 -17.79
CA ILE A 42 -5.12 -6.40 -18.58
C ILE A 42 -3.71 -5.83 -18.68
N ASP A 43 -2.75 -6.56 -18.11
CA ASP A 43 -1.34 -6.17 -18.10
C ASP A 43 -0.84 -6.23 -19.56
N GLY A 44 -0.66 -5.06 -20.18
CA GLY A 44 -0.43 -4.94 -21.63
C GLY A 44 1.00 -5.25 -22.10
N GLY A 45 1.91 -5.59 -21.20
CA GLY A 45 3.33 -5.74 -21.52
C GLY A 45 3.92 -4.43 -22.05
N GLU A 46 4.29 -4.41 -23.34
CA GLU A 46 4.82 -3.21 -24.04
C GLU A 46 3.72 -2.25 -24.55
N HIS A 47 2.45 -2.56 -24.32
CA HIS A 47 1.30 -1.73 -24.72
C HIS A 47 0.56 -1.15 -23.52
N GLU A 48 -0.19 -0.07 -23.78
CA GLU A 48 -0.99 0.64 -22.78
C GLU A 48 -1.99 -0.31 -22.10
N ASP A 49 -2.01 -0.29 -20.77
CA ASP A 49 -2.90 -1.13 -19.96
C ASP A 49 -4.36 -0.94 -20.38
N ARG A 50 -5.00 -2.01 -20.85
CA ARG A 50 -6.44 -2.00 -21.16
C ARG A 50 -7.21 -2.27 -19.88
N ALA A 51 -8.22 -1.45 -19.61
CA ALA A 51 -9.08 -1.61 -18.44
C ALA A 51 -10.53 -1.83 -18.85
N MET A 52 -11.15 -2.90 -18.36
CA MET A 52 -12.57 -3.16 -18.52
C MET A 52 -13.29 -2.81 -17.22
N VAL A 53 -14.31 -1.96 -17.30
CA VAL A 53 -15.13 -1.59 -16.14
C VAL A 53 -16.01 -2.77 -15.73
N LEU A 54 -16.12 -2.99 -14.42
CA LEU A 54 -17.02 -4.00 -13.86
C LEU A 54 -18.31 -3.33 -13.39
N ASP A 55 -19.44 -4.00 -13.64
CA ASP A 55 -20.77 -3.54 -13.26
C ASP A 55 -20.95 -3.37 -11.74
N SER A 56 -20.13 -4.06 -10.94
CA SER A 56 -20.21 -4.04 -9.48
C SER A 56 -18.85 -3.74 -8.86
N LEU A 57 -18.85 -2.93 -7.79
CA LEU A 57 -17.68 -2.73 -6.94
C LEU A 57 -17.21 -4.04 -6.33
N ARG A 58 -15.91 -4.31 -6.47
CA ARG A 58 -15.23 -5.47 -5.88
C ARG A 58 -14.72 -5.09 -4.50
N TRP A 59 -15.50 -5.40 -3.47
CA TRP A 59 -15.21 -5.06 -2.07
C TRP A 59 -13.85 -5.56 -1.57
N LYS A 60 -13.37 -6.71 -2.06
CA LYS A 60 -12.00 -7.19 -1.74
C LYS A 60 -10.93 -6.15 -2.12
N SER A 61 -11.05 -5.57 -3.31
CA SER A 61 -10.14 -4.52 -3.80
C SER A 61 -10.24 -3.26 -2.94
N VAL A 62 -11.47 -2.86 -2.57
CA VAL A 62 -11.72 -1.70 -1.71
C VAL A 62 -11.09 -1.86 -0.32
N VAL A 63 -11.33 -3.01 0.32
CA VAL A 63 -10.79 -3.33 1.64
C VAL A 63 -9.27 -3.37 1.60
N VAL A 64 -8.66 -3.99 0.57
CA VAL A 64 -7.20 -4.01 0.42
C VAL A 64 -6.63 -2.61 0.19
N ALA A 65 -7.33 -1.76 -0.57
CA ALA A 65 -6.91 -0.37 -0.77
C ALA A 65 -6.87 0.41 0.55
N TRP A 66 -7.95 0.34 1.35
CA TRP A 66 -8.01 1.01 2.65
C TRP A 66 -7.08 0.40 3.68
N LEU A 67 -6.92 -0.92 3.72
CA LEU A 67 -5.94 -1.56 4.61
C LEU A 67 -4.53 -1.04 4.32
N ARG A 68 -4.12 -1.01 3.04
CA ARG A 68 -2.80 -0.49 2.65
C ARG A 68 -2.66 1.00 2.98
N ALA A 69 -3.69 1.80 2.73
CA ALA A 69 -3.69 3.22 3.07
C ALA A 69 -3.54 3.47 4.57
N SER A 70 -4.30 2.75 5.39
CA SER A 70 -4.24 2.83 6.86
C SER A 70 -2.86 2.42 7.40
N LEU A 71 -2.23 1.40 6.80
CA LEU A 71 -0.89 0.97 7.21
C LEU A 71 0.18 2.01 6.89
N VAL A 72 0.11 2.65 5.72
CA VAL A 72 1.01 3.76 5.39
C VAL A 72 0.80 4.92 6.36
N LEU A 73 -0.45 5.28 6.66
CA LEU A 73 -0.76 6.33 7.62
C LEU A 73 -0.22 6.01 9.02
N LEU A 74 -0.40 4.77 9.49
CA LEU A 74 0.12 4.33 10.78
C LEU A 74 1.65 4.38 10.83
N ALA A 75 2.33 3.97 9.75
CA ALA A 75 3.79 4.06 9.65
C ALA A 75 4.28 5.51 9.73
N LEU A 76 3.59 6.45 9.06
CA LEU A 76 3.91 7.87 9.14
C LEU A 76 3.68 8.45 10.55
N LEU A 77 2.58 8.07 11.22
CA LEU A 77 2.30 8.49 12.59
C LEU A 77 3.33 7.92 13.58
N ALA A 78 3.68 6.64 13.44
CA ALA A 78 4.71 6.02 14.26
C ALA A 78 6.08 6.69 14.05
N PHE A 79 6.43 7.01 12.81
CA PHE A 79 7.64 7.76 12.50
C PHE A 79 7.63 9.15 13.14
N ALA A 80 6.55 9.91 13.00
CA ALA A 80 6.41 11.23 13.62
C ALA A 80 6.49 11.16 15.15
N ALA A 81 5.86 10.15 15.77
CA ALA A 81 5.93 9.92 17.20
C ALA A 81 7.36 9.58 17.65
N ALA A 82 8.08 8.75 16.88
CA ALA A 82 9.46 8.41 17.18
C ALA A 82 10.39 9.63 17.05
N VAL A 83 10.21 10.48 16.04
CA VAL A 83 10.94 11.76 15.92
C VAL A 83 10.62 12.68 17.10
N GLY A 84 9.35 12.82 17.47
CA GLY A 84 8.94 13.61 18.63
C GLY A 84 9.54 13.10 19.94
N LEU A 85 9.55 11.78 20.12
CA LEU A 85 10.18 11.13 21.27
C LEU A 85 11.70 11.39 21.27
N GLN A 86 12.36 11.28 20.12
CA GLN A 86 13.79 11.57 19.98
C GLN A 86 14.10 13.04 20.35
N GLN A 87 13.27 14.00 19.95
CA GLN A 87 13.43 15.41 20.33
C GLN A 87 13.32 15.62 21.85
N ARG A 88 12.35 14.96 22.50
CA ARG A 88 12.20 15.00 23.97
C ARG A 88 13.38 14.33 24.68
N PHE A 89 13.88 13.23 24.13
CA PHE A 89 15.09 12.59 24.63
C PHE A 89 16.32 13.47 24.43
N THR A 90 16.45 14.23 23.34
CA THR A 90 17.57 15.18 23.20
C THR A 90 17.53 16.28 24.26
N GLU A 91 16.35 16.83 24.57
CA GLU A 91 16.17 17.80 25.66
C GLU A 91 16.53 17.21 27.03
N ALA A 92 16.16 15.94 27.29
CA ALA A 92 16.54 15.23 28.52
C ALA A 92 18.01 14.77 28.53
N ARG A 93 18.59 14.48 27.36
CA ARG A 93 20.01 14.09 27.18
C ARG A 93 20.95 15.24 27.45
N ASP A 94 20.55 16.48 27.17
CA ASP A 94 21.33 17.65 27.57
C ASP A 94 21.56 17.68 29.09
N LEU A 95 20.63 17.12 29.88
CA LEU A 95 20.77 16.88 31.32
C LEU A 95 21.60 15.62 31.66
N ALA A 96 21.57 14.59 30.81
CA ALA A 96 22.24 13.30 31.02
C ALA A 96 23.65 13.18 30.39
N ARG A 97 24.12 14.19 29.64
CA ARG A 97 25.47 14.27 29.03
C ARG A 97 26.64 14.20 30.03
N ALA A 98 26.37 14.14 31.34
CA ALA A 98 27.35 13.82 32.36
C ALA A 98 27.82 12.34 32.37
N LEU A 99 27.14 11.43 31.66
CA LEU A 99 27.37 9.97 31.81
C LEU A 99 27.48 9.18 30.49
N SER A 100 27.99 9.82 29.44
CA SER A 100 28.65 9.20 28.26
C SER A 100 28.07 7.86 27.75
N LEU A 101 26.80 7.83 27.32
CA LEU A 101 26.26 6.70 26.55
C LEU A 101 25.36 7.14 25.37
N GLU A 102 25.85 6.80 24.16
CA GLU A 102 25.18 6.22 22.97
C GLU A 102 24.57 7.07 21.83
N GLU A 103 25.20 7.04 20.66
CA GLU A 103 24.63 7.48 19.38
C GLU A 103 24.06 6.31 18.56
N ASP A 104 22.88 5.76 18.87
CA ASP A 104 22.29 4.70 18.01
C ASP A 104 20.75 4.74 17.84
N VAL A 105 20.03 5.62 18.53
CA VAL A 105 18.56 5.58 18.59
C VAL A 105 17.90 5.93 17.24
N ALA A 106 18.44 6.90 16.51
CA ALA A 106 17.86 7.34 15.23
C ALA A 106 17.91 6.22 14.18
N MET A 107 19.04 5.52 14.09
CA MET A 107 19.23 4.42 13.12
C MET A 107 18.27 3.27 13.40
N ILE A 108 18.06 2.93 14.67
CA ILE A 108 17.11 1.88 15.09
C ILE A 108 15.68 2.25 14.69
N VAL A 109 15.27 3.52 14.88
CA VAL A 109 13.94 4.00 14.49
C VAL A 109 13.73 3.91 12.98
N PHE A 110 14.70 4.34 12.17
CA PHE A 110 14.60 4.25 10.71
C PHE A 110 14.57 2.80 10.22
N ALA A 111 15.41 1.93 10.79
CA ALA A 111 15.44 0.50 10.46
C ALA A 111 14.11 -0.19 10.83
N ALA A 112 13.54 0.12 12.01
CA ALA A 112 12.27 -0.43 12.45
C ALA A 112 11.10 0.01 11.57
N ALA A 113 11.06 1.29 11.15
CA ALA A 113 10.03 1.79 10.24
C ALA A 113 10.10 1.13 8.85
N GLY A 114 11.32 0.97 8.31
CA GLY A 114 11.55 0.27 7.04
C GLY A 114 11.15 -1.21 7.12
N ALA A 115 11.52 -1.90 8.20
CA ALA A 115 11.15 -3.29 8.45
C ALA A 115 9.62 -3.45 8.59
N ALA A 116 8.95 -2.54 9.30
CA ALA A 116 7.49 -2.57 9.44
C ALA A 116 6.78 -2.44 8.08
N LEU A 117 7.24 -1.52 7.22
CA LEU A 117 6.73 -1.38 5.84
C LEU A 117 6.95 -2.65 5.00
N ALA A 118 8.11 -3.29 5.10
CA ALA A 118 8.41 -4.52 4.39
C ALA A 118 7.55 -5.69 4.87
N VAL A 119 7.34 -5.84 6.18
CA VAL A 119 6.46 -6.87 6.77
C VAL A 119 5.01 -6.66 6.32
N VAL A 120 4.53 -5.42 6.33
CA VAL A 120 3.20 -5.07 5.83
C VAL A 120 3.03 -5.47 4.36
N PHE A 121 4.02 -5.18 3.53
CA PHE A 121 4.00 -5.57 2.13
C PHE A 121 3.97 -7.10 1.98
N ALA A 122 4.81 -7.81 2.73
CA ALA A 122 4.88 -9.26 2.71
C ALA A 122 3.58 -9.95 3.18
N VAL A 123 2.94 -9.43 4.23
CA VAL A 123 1.69 -9.97 4.81
C VAL A 123 0.49 -9.69 3.91
N THR A 124 0.45 -8.52 3.26
CA THR A 124 -0.65 -8.19 2.34
C THR A 124 -0.51 -8.83 0.97
N TYR A 125 0.70 -9.24 0.56
CA TYR A 125 0.95 -9.90 -0.71
C TYR A 125 0.12 -11.19 -0.95
N PRO A 126 0.06 -12.18 -0.02
CA PRO A 126 -0.73 -13.40 -0.24
C PRO A 126 -2.24 -13.12 -0.37
N LEU A 127 -2.75 -12.09 0.31
CA LEU A 127 -4.16 -11.67 0.21
C LEU A 127 -4.51 -11.07 -1.17
N THR A 128 -3.52 -10.78 -2.00
CA THR A 128 -3.72 -10.20 -3.34
C THR A 128 -3.66 -11.19 -4.49
N ARG A 129 -3.35 -12.47 -4.22
CA ARG A 129 -3.35 -13.52 -5.24
C ARG A 129 -4.76 -13.97 -5.60
N ALA A 130 -4.96 -14.31 -6.87
CA ALA A 130 -6.20 -14.92 -7.34
C ALA A 130 -6.38 -16.33 -6.74
N ASN A 131 -7.62 -16.68 -6.39
CA ASN A 131 -7.97 -18.05 -6.03
C ASN A 131 -8.04 -18.92 -7.31
N ALA A 132 -7.83 -20.24 -7.21
CA ALA A 132 -7.71 -21.12 -8.39
C ALA A 132 -8.91 -21.06 -9.36
N ASP A 133 -10.12 -20.87 -8.85
CA ASP A 133 -11.32 -20.72 -9.68
C ASP A 133 -11.40 -19.36 -10.38
N GLN A 134 -10.90 -18.32 -9.72
CA GLN A 134 -10.83 -16.96 -10.27
C GLN A 134 -9.74 -16.88 -11.34
N GLU A 135 -8.60 -17.54 -11.13
CA GLU A 135 -7.56 -17.66 -12.15
C GLU A 135 -8.10 -18.31 -13.43
N ARG A 136 -8.90 -19.38 -13.30
CA ARG A 136 -9.54 -20.04 -14.45
C ARG A 136 -10.53 -19.12 -15.18
N ALA A 137 -11.34 -18.35 -14.45
CA ALA A 137 -12.25 -17.39 -15.05
C ALA A 137 -11.50 -16.24 -15.76
N LEU A 138 -10.42 -15.75 -15.14
CA LEU A 138 -9.61 -14.65 -15.67
C LEU A 138 -8.79 -15.05 -16.89
N ARG A 139 -8.22 -16.27 -16.93
CA ARG A 139 -7.52 -16.82 -18.10
C ARG A 139 -8.45 -16.95 -19.33
N ARG A 140 -9.73 -17.28 -19.12
CA ARG A 140 -10.73 -17.32 -20.20
C ARG A 140 -10.99 -15.94 -20.80
N ILE A 141 -11.00 -14.90 -19.97
CA ILE A 141 -11.23 -13.51 -20.41
C ILE A 141 -9.98 -12.96 -21.13
N SER A 142 -8.78 -13.33 -20.69
CA SER A 142 -7.53 -12.89 -21.32
C SER A 142 -7.16 -13.65 -22.60
N GLY A 143 -7.92 -14.69 -22.98
CA GLY A 143 -7.59 -15.54 -24.13
C GLY A 143 -6.32 -16.38 -23.97
N ALA A 144 -5.77 -16.47 -22.75
CA ALA A 144 -4.58 -17.26 -22.43
C ALA A 144 -5.02 -18.70 -22.10
N GLY A 145 -5.40 -19.44 -23.15
CA GLY A 145 -5.69 -20.88 -23.11
C GLY A 145 -4.46 -21.70 -23.44
#